data_AF-A0A3B0Z686-F1
#
_entry.id   AF-A0A3B0Z686-F1
#
_cell.length_a   1.000
_cell.length_b   1.000
_cell.length_c   1.000
_cell.angle_alpha   90.00
_cell.angle_beta   90.00
_cell.angle_gamma   90.00
#
_symmetry.space_group_name_H-M   'P 1'
#
loop_
_entity.id
_entity.type
_entity.pdbx_description
1 polymer ?
#
loop_
_entity_poly.entity_id
_entity_poly.type
_entity_poly.pdbx_seq_one_letter_code
_entity_poly.pdbx_strand_id
1 'polypeptide(L)'
;MCHGKCMKLVPLQVPLGWEVKWNHFYDVTIEEKLDDGLLGYPFYEDILYMLNEPWMIAIDLGWCPDGAPDGAYSLQLLMMKVAQTIHPPIKKAINRKIGDINVRYKLVEEVEVNWGKPIDTFNSRNIIEVQNKLNEFLHYTGT
;
A
#
# COMPACT_ATOMS: atom_id res chain seq x y z
N MET A 1 -19.11 5.15 -26.43
CA MET A 1 -17.79 4.66 -26.87
C MET A 1 -16.74 5.46 -26.12
N CYS A 2 -16.07 4.88 -25.13
CA CYS A 2 -14.98 5.55 -24.43
C CYS A 2 -13.73 5.45 -25.32
N HIS A 3 -13.26 6.58 -25.86
CA HIS A 3 -12.03 6.65 -26.68
C HIS A 3 -10.75 6.80 -25.83
N GLY A 4 -10.77 6.34 -24.57
CA GLY A 4 -9.58 6.36 -23.71
C GLY A 4 -8.82 5.04 -23.82
N LYS A 5 -7.50 5.12 -24.09
CA LYS A 5 -6.56 4.00 -23.91
C LYS A 5 -6.78 3.42 -22.51
N CYS A 6 -7.21 2.16 -22.41
CA CYS A 6 -7.37 1.49 -21.12
C CYS A 6 -5.98 1.37 -20.48
N MET A 7 -5.78 1.98 -19.29
CA MET A 7 -4.50 1.90 -18.60
C MET A 7 -4.33 0.49 -18.03
N LYS A 8 -3.12 -0.04 -18.21
CA LYS A 8 -2.74 -1.35 -17.67
C LYS A 8 -1.98 -1.13 -16.37
N LEU A 9 -2.19 -2.01 -15.39
CA LEU A 9 -1.37 -2.01 -14.17
C LEU A 9 0.05 -2.48 -14.49
N VAL A 10 1.02 -1.92 -13.79
CA VAL A 10 2.38 -2.47 -13.74
C VAL A 10 2.29 -3.87 -13.10
N PRO A 11 2.88 -4.91 -13.72
CA PRO A 11 2.83 -6.25 -13.17
C PRO A 11 3.68 -6.35 -11.89
N LEU A 12 3.09 -6.77 -10.77
CA LEU A 12 3.79 -6.92 -9.49
C LEU A 12 3.91 -8.40 -9.10
N GLN A 13 5.08 -8.82 -8.61
CA GLN A 13 5.32 -10.18 -8.11
C GLN A 13 5.05 -10.25 -6.61
N VAL A 14 3.79 -10.07 -6.21
CA VAL A 14 3.38 -9.98 -4.79
C VAL A 14 3.50 -11.36 -4.11
N PRO A 15 4.40 -11.55 -3.13
CA PRO A 15 4.54 -12.81 -2.42
C PRO A 15 3.38 -13.10 -1.47
N LEU A 16 3.29 -14.34 -0.97
CA LEU A 16 2.32 -14.72 0.06
C LEU A 16 2.51 -13.86 1.32
N GLY A 17 1.39 -13.48 1.95
CA GLY A 17 1.38 -12.73 3.20
C GLY A 17 1.18 -11.23 3.02
N TRP A 18 1.27 -10.73 1.79
CA TRP A 18 0.92 -9.36 1.45
C TRP A 18 -0.58 -9.20 1.16
N GLU A 19 -1.18 -8.18 1.75
CA GLU A 19 -2.53 -7.71 1.44
C GLU A 19 -2.45 -6.42 0.64
N VAL A 20 -3.03 -6.40 -0.56
CA VAL A 20 -3.14 -5.19 -1.38
C VAL A 20 -4.41 -4.43 -0.97
N LYS A 21 -4.25 -3.24 -0.39
CA LYS A 21 -5.39 -2.39 0.01
C LYS A 21 -5.98 -1.64 -1.20
N TRP A 22 -5.11 -1.06 -2.03
CA TRP A 22 -5.46 -0.51 -3.34
C TRP A 22 -4.24 -0.51 -4.26
N ASN A 23 -4.49 -0.46 -5.57
CA ASN A 23 -3.43 -0.42 -6.59
C ASN A 23 -3.90 0.37 -7.81
N HIS A 24 -3.29 1.52 -8.01
CA HIS A 24 -3.43 2.40 -9.17
C HIS A 24 -2.08 2.63 -9.86
N PHE A 25 -1.12 1.73 -9.66
CA PHE A 25 0.19 1.82 -10.29
C PHE A 25 0.10 1.35 -11.74
N TYR A 26 -0.18 2.28 -12.64
CA TYR A 26 -0.37 2.02 -14.06
C TYR A 26 0.93 2.16 -14.86
N ASP A 27 1.06 1.35 -15.92
CA ASP A 27 2.12 1.41 -16.92
C ASP A 27 1.82 2.56 -17.90
N VAL A 28 1.98 3.78 -17.41
CA VAL A 28 1.80 5.05 -18.13
C VAL A 28 2.77 6.08 -17.58
N THR A 29 3.32 6.94 -18.43
CA THR A 29 4.20 8.04 -17.98
C THR A 29 3.44 9.36 -17.86
N ILE A 30 3.98 10.30 -17.07
CA ILE A 30 3.38 11.62 -16.89
C ILE A 30 3.39 12.41 -18.20
N GLU A 31 4.41 12.21 -19.05
CA GLU A 31 4.52 12.81 -20.37
C GLU A 31 3.39 12.34 -21.29
N GLU A 32 3.05 11.04 -21.28
CA GLU A 32 1.89 10.52 -22.04
C GLU A 32 0.56 11.13 -21.60
N LYS A 33 0.44 11.54 -20.33
CA LYS A 33 -0.77 12.17 -19.77
C LYS A 33 -0.86 13.66 -20.01
N LEU A 34 0.25 14.38 -20.02
CA LEU A 34 0.24 15.80 -20.35
C LEU A 34 -0.27 16.04 -21.78
N ASP A 35 0.01 15.11 -22.69
CA ASP A 35 -0.48 15.15 -24.08
C ASP A 35 -1.98 14.85 -24.20
N ASP A 36 -2.59 14.14 -23.24
CA ASP A 36 -4.02 13.74 -23.29
C ASP A 36 -4.97 14.76 -22.62
N GLY A 37 -4.42 15.82 -22.03
CA GLY A 37 -5.18 16.90 -21.38
C GLY A 37 -5.77 16.53 -20.02
N LEU A 38 -5.52 15.33 -19.49
CA LEU A 38 -5.88 14.96 -18.12
C LEU A 38 -4.76 15.40 -17.18
N LEU A 39 -5.01 16.49 -16.46
CA LEU A 39 -4.10 16.94 -15.41
C LEU A 39 -4.19 16.00 -14.21
N GLY A 40 -3.06 15.39 -13.85
CA GLY A 40 -2.83 14.77 -12.54
C GLY A 40 -3.27 13.32 -12.37
N TYR A 41 -4.19 12.75 -13.16
CA TYR A 41 -4.52 11.31 -13.03
C TYR A 41 -3.69 10.45 -14.01
N PRO A 42 -3.02 9.35 -13.57
CA PRO A 42 -3.10 8.72 -12.24
C PRO A 42 -1.93 9.07 -11.29
N PHE A 43 -1.36 10.26 -11.40
CA PHE A 43 -0.18 10.72 -10.65
C PHE A 43 -0.56 11.54 -9.41
N TYR A 44 -0.86 10.87 -8.30
CA TYR A 44 -1.19 11.50 -7.00
C TYR A 44 -0.48 10.77 -5.86
N GLU A 45 -0.59 11.26 -4.63
CA GLU A 45 0.22 10.76 -3.50
C GLU A 45 -0.11 9.31 -3.05
N ASP A 46 -1.30 8.77 -3.36
CA ASP A 46 -1.76 7.46 -2.89
C ASP A 46 -1.93 6.42 -4.04
N ILE A 47 -0.86 6.08 -4.74
CA ILE A 47 -0.91 5.19 -5.92
C ILE A 47 -1.08 3.72 -5.54
N LEU A 48 -0.34 3.21 -4.56
CA LEU A 48 -0.38 1.80 -4.16
C LEU A 48 -0.08 1.67 -2.67
N TYR A 49 -0.87 0.85 -1.98
CA TYR A 49 -0.67 0.57 -0.57
C TYR A 49 -0.87 -0.90 -0.27
N MET A 50 0.12 -1.51 0.39
CA MET A 50 0.16 -2.94 0.71
C MET A 50 0.62 -3.15 2.15
N LEU A 51 0.07 -4.16 2.80
CA LEU A 51 0.41 -4.54 4.17
C LEU A 51 0.97 -5.95 4.22
N ASN A 52 1.85 -6.21 5.16
CA ASN A 52 2.28 -7.53 5.55
C ASN A 52 2.23 -7.65 7.08
N GLU A 53 1.05 -7.99 7.61
CA GLU A 53 0.81 -8.10 9.04
C GLU A 53 1.74 -9.11 9.74
N PRO A 54 2.05 -10.31 9.19
CA PRO A 54 3.01 -11.22 9.80
C PRO A 54 4.39 -10.61 10.07
N TRP A 55 4.85 -9.71 9.19
CA TRP A 55 6.13 -9.02 9.32
C TRP A 55 6.00 -7.60 9.91
N MET A 56 4.77 -7.15 10.19
CA MET A 56 4.45 -5.81 10.69
C MET A 56 5.09 -4.70 9.83
N ILE A 57 5.00 -4.81 8.50
CA ILE A 57 5.50 -3.83 7.55
C ILE A 57 4.43 -3.44 6.52
N ALA A 58 4.56 -2.24 5.97
CA ALA A 58 3.73 -1.73 4.89
C ALA A 58 4.60 -1.18 3.76
N ILE A 59 4.06 -1.18 2.54
CA ILE A 59 4.62 -0.48 1.39
C ILE A 59 3.61 0.56 0.94
N ASP A 60 4.08 1.78 0.77
CA ASP A 60 3.33 2.89 0.21
C ASP A 60 4.06 3.43 -1.03
N LEU A 61 3.31 3.76 -2.07
CA LEU A 61 3.81 4.34 -3.30
C LEU A 61 2.90 5.48 -3.71
N GLY A 62 3.50 6.64 -3.95
CA GLY A 62 2.84 7.85 -4.40
C GLY A 62 3.61 8.57 -5.49
N TRP A 63 3.00 9.59 -6.09
CA TRP A 63 3.67 10.59 -6.91
C TRP A 63 3.73 11.90 -6.15
N CYS A 64 4.94 12.44 -5.94
CA CYS A 64 5.16 13.65 -5.16
C CYS A 64 6.01 14.67 -5.94
N PRO A 65 5.60 15.96 -5.97
CA PRO A 65 4.31 16.48 -5.50
C PRO A 65 3.12 15.98 -6.32
N ASP A 66 1.94 15.90 -5.72
CA ASP A 66 0.70 15.44 -6.37
C ASP A 66 0.45 16.14 -7.72
N GLY A 67 0.22 15.37 -8.76
CA GLY A 67 -0.11 15.82 -10.11
C GLY A 67 0.98 16.62 -10.82
N ALA A 68 2.13 16.85 -10.17
CA ALA A 68 3.16 17.73 -10.69
C ALA A 68 3.90 17.07 -11.86
N PRO A 69 3.98 17.72 -13.04
CA PRO A 69 4.71 17.21 -14.20
C PRO A 69 6.18 16.87 -13.91
N ASP A 70 6.79 17.62 -13.01
CA ASP A 70 8.18 17.52 -12.54
C ASP A 70 8.33 16.69 -11.25
N GLY A 71 7.24 16.12 -10.73
CA GLY A 71 7.26 15.20 -9.59
C GLY A 71 7.97 13.87 -9.87
N ALA A 72 7.94 12.96 -8.90
CA ALA A 72 8.50 11.62 -9.06
C ALA A 72 7.70 10.62 -8.21
N TYR A 73 7.85 9.33 -8.52
CA TYR A 73 7.36 8.32 -7.61
C TYR A 73 8.16 8.38 -6.31
N SER A 74 7.46 8.29 -5.18
CA SER A 74 8.03 8.12 -3.84
C SER A 74 7.52 6.79 -3.28
N LEU A 75 8.43 5.85 -3.09
CA LEU A 75 8.16 4.51 -2.57
C LEU A 75 8.72 4.41 -1.16
N GLN A 76 7.90 3.99 -0.20
CA GLN A 76 8.26 3.89 1.20
C GLN A 76 8.04 2.47 1.73
N LEU A 77 9.04 1.96 2.45
CA LEU A 77 8.89 0.78 3.32
C LEU A 77 8.66 1.28 4.74
N LEU A 78 7.58 0.85 5.37
CA LEU A 78 7.08 1.42 6.62
C LEU A 78 6.94 0.32 7.68
N MET A 79 7.11 0.70 8.95
CA MET A 79 6.85 -0.19 10.08
C MET A 79 5.42 -0.02 10.59
N MET A 80 4.78 -1.14 10.89
CA MET A 80 3.47 -1.21 11.54
C MET A 80 3.62 -1.39 13.05
N LYS A 81 2.64 -0.94 13.82
CA LYS A 81 2.55 -1.12 15.27
C LYS A 81 1.11 -1.47 15.65
N VAL A 82 0.93 -2.28 16.68
CA VAL A 82 -0.40 -2.48 17.28
C VAL A 82 -0.87 -1.14 17.87
N ALA A 83 -2.07 -0.72 17.50
CA ALA A 83 -2.71 0.47 18.03
C ALA A 83 -2.85 0.34 19.55
N GLN A 84 -2.41 1.35 20.30
CA GLN A 84 -2.52 1.33 21.75
C GLN A 84 -3.98 1.58 22.16
N THR A 85 -4.63 0.58 22.73
CA THR A 85 -5.95 0.77 23.35
C THR A 85 -5.79 1.49 24.69
N ILE A 86 -6.34 2.70 24.83
CA ILE A 86 -6.28 3.53 26.05
C ILE A 86 -7.22 2.99 27.17
N HIS A 87 -7.99 1.94 26.91
CA HIS A 87 -8.99 1.40 27.83
C HIS A 87 -8.49 0.16 28.61
N PRO A 88 -8.97 -0.05 29.86
CA PRO A 88 -8.64 -1.23 30.66
C PRO A 88 -8.92 -2.53 29.91
N PRO A 89 -8.26 -3.66 30.25
CA PRO A 89 -8.22 -4.85 29.41
C PRO A 89 -9.63 -5.36 29.09
N ILE A 90 -10.07 -5.08 27.85
CA ILE A 90 -11.32 -5.60 27.31
C ILE A 90 -11.14 -7.10 27.12
N LYS A 91 -12.17 -7.91 27.42
CA LYS A 91 -12.16 -9.34 27.10
C LYS A 91 -11.84 -9.52 25.61
N LYS A 92 -10.65 -10.05 25.31
CA LYS A 92 -10.16 -10.28 23.94
C LYS A 92 -10.90 -11.41 23.21
N ALA A 93 -11.76 -12.16 23.91
CA ALA A 93 -12.61 -13.16 23.28
C ALA A 93 -13.93 -13.36 24.05
N ILE A 94 -14.99 -13.65 23.31
CA ILE A 94 -16.28 -14.09 23.85
C ILE A 94 -16.69 -15.40 23.18
N ASN A 95 -17.32 -16.30 23.96
CA ASN A 95 -17.90 -17.53 23.44
C ASN A 95 -19.42 -17.42 23.49
N ARG A 96 -20.12 -17.85 22.44
CA ARG A 96 -21.58 -17.86 22.37
C ARG A 96 -22.06 -19.18 21.77
N LYS A 97 -23.08 -19.78 22.37
CA LYS A 97 -23.77 -20.95 21.81
C LYS A 97 -24.91 -20.45 20.91
N ILE A 98 -24.97 -20.92 19.66
CA ILE A 98 -26.04 -20.64 18.70
C ILE A 98 -26.56 -21.98 18.18
N GLY A 99 -27.74 -22.39 18.63
CA GLY A 99 -28.22 -23.77 18.43
C GLY A 99 -27.24 -24.76 19.08
N ASP A 100 -26.73 -25.71 18.29
CA ASP A 100 -25.72 -26.69 18.72
C ASP A 100 -24.27 -26.25 18.45
N ILE A 101 -24.06 -25.03 17.94
CA ILE A 101 -22.74 -24.53 17.54
C ILE A 101 -22.15 -23.65 18.65
N ASN A 102 -20.88 -23.88 19.01
CA ASN A 102 -20.08 -22.98 19.84
C ASN A 102 -19.28 -22.03 18.96
N VAL A 103 -19.56 -20.72 19.07
CA VAL A 103 -18.87 -19.66 18.33
C VAL A 103 -17.93 -18.90 19.27
N ARG A 104 -16.67 -18.72 18.86
CA ARG A 104 -15.68 -17.89 19.58
C ARG A 104 -15.36 -16.65 18.75
N TYR A 105 -15.74 -15.48 19.26
CA TYR A 105 -15.32 -14.20 18.71
C TYR A 105 -14.03 -13.78 19.38
N LYS A 106 -13.06 -13.28 18.62
CA LYS A 106 -11.83 -12.67 19.14
C LYS A 106 -11.81 -11.22 18.68
N LEU A 107 -11.44 -10.32 19.59
CA LEU A 107 -11.09 -8.95 19.22
C LEU A 107 -9.77 -9.01 18.45
N VAL A 108 -9.78 -8.50 17.22
CA VAL A 108 -8.56 -8.33 16.42
C VAL A 108 -7.93 -7.01 16.85
N GLU A 109 -6.63 -7.04 17.12
CA GLU A 109 -5.89 -5.83 17.46
C GLU A 109 -5.79 -4.96 16.20
N GLU A 110 -6.14 -3.68 16.32
CA GLU A 110 -5.99 -2.74 15.22
C GLU A 110 -4.51 -2.41 15.03
N VAL A 111 -4.09 -2.26 13.78
CA VAL A 111 -2.69 -2.02 13.43
C VAL A 111 -2.56 -0.67 12.73
N GLU A 112 -1.60 0.14 13.17
CA GLU A 112 -1.30 1.47 12.64
C GLU A 112 0.06 1.47 11.93
N VAL A 113 0.19 2.27 10.88
CA VAL A 113 1.47 2.49 10.17
C VAL A 113 2.20 3.71 10.74
N ASN A 114 3.52 3.61 10.88
CA ASN A 114 4.37 4.71 11.29
C ASN A 114 4.86 5.54 10.10
N TRP A 115 3.97 6.35 9.55
CA TRP A 115 4.23 7.24 8.40
C TRP A 115 5.41 8.20 8.60
N GLY A 116 5.65 8.66 9.83
CA GLY A 116 6.70 9.64 10.12
C GLY A 116 8.12 9.08 10.18
N LYS A 117 8.30 7.77 10.04
CA LYS A 117 9.60 7.12 10.14
C LYS A 117 9.69 5.88 9.24
N PRO A 118 9.81 6.06 7.91
CA PRO A 118 10.04 4.95 7.00
C PRO A 118 11.33 4.21 7.35
N ILE A 119 11.30 2.89 7.14
CA ILE A 119 12.45 2.00 7.19
C ILE A 119 13.40 2.35 6.03
N ASP A 120 12.83 2.51 4.84
CA ASP A 120 13.55 2.91 3.63
C ASP A 120 12.64 3.75 2.73
N THR A 121 13.23 4.61 1.91
CA THR A 121 12.54 5.45 0.94
C THR A 121 13.32 5.50 -0.36
N PHE A 122 12.61 5.37 -1.47
CA PHE A 122 13.18 5.42 -2.81
C PHE A 122 12.38 6.36 -3.70
N ASN A 123 13.07 7.20 -4.46
CA ASN A 123 12.43 8.12 -5.39
C ASN A 123 12.97 7.92 -6.80
N SER A 124 12.09 7.81 -7.79
CA SER A 124 12.47 7.74 -9.21
C SER A 124 11.31 8.14 -10.10
N ARG A 125 11.61 8.64 -11.30
CA ARG A 125 10.61 8.81 -12.37
C ARG A 125 10.51 7.56 -13.26
N ASN A 126 11.46 6.64 -13.14
CA ASN A 126 11.56 5.46 -13.98
C ASN A 126 10.74 4.30 -13.37
N ILE A 127 9.67 3.91 -14.05
CA ILE A 127 8.77 2.83 -13.61
C ILE A 127 9.53 1.52 -13.40
N ILE A 128 10.55 1.21 -14.21
CA ILE A 128 11.34 -0.02 -14.08
C ILE A 128 12.16 0.01 -12.78
N GLU A 129 12.74 1.14 -12.44
CA GLU A 129 13.48 1.31 -11.17
C GLU A 129 12.54 1.19 -9.97
N VAL A 130 11.37 1.83 -10.04
CA VAL A 130 10.33 1.73 -9.00
C VAL A 130 9.86 0.29 -8.83
N GLN A 131 9.60 -0.42 -9.92
CA GLN A 131 9.18 -1.82 -9.91
C GLN A 131 10.27 -2.73 -9.30
N ASN A 132 11.54 -2.51 -9.65
CA ASN A 132 12.65 -3.26 -9.09
C ASN A 132 12.78 -3.03 -7.58
N LYS A 133 12.73 -1.77 -7.13
CA LYS A 133 12.80 -1.44 -5.71
C LYS A 133 11.59 -1.94 -4.92
N LEU A 134 10.41 -1.87 -5.51
CA LEU A 134 9.19 -2.45 -4.93
C LEU A 134 9.34 -3.97 -4.75
N ASN A 135 9.92 -4.67 -5.74
CA ASN A 135 10.21 -6.09 -5.59
C ASN A 135 11.24 -6.37 -4.48
N GLU A 136 12.24 -5.51 -4.28
CA GLU A 136 13.14 -5.61 -3.12
C GLU A 136 12.36 -5.47 -1.79
N PHE A 137 11.47 -4.48 -1.69
CA PHE A 137 10.65 -4.26 -0.49
C PHE A 137 9.68 -5.41 -0.22
N LEU A 138 9.09 -6.00 -1.26
CA LEU A 138 8.21 -7.17 -1.14
C LEU A 138 8.93 -8.40 -0.52
N HIS A 139 10.26 -8.47 -0.64
CA HIS A 139 11.10 -9.53 -0.11
C HIS A 139 11.92 -9.11 1.10
N TYR A 140 11.60 -7.97 1.71
CA TYR A 140 12.25 -7.52 2.93
C TYR A 140 12.02 -8.51 4.09
N THR A 141 13.09 -8.97 4.73
CA THR A 141 13.02 -9.97 5.82
C THR A 141 13.37 -9.42 7.21
N GLY A 142 13.64 -8.12 7.35
CA GLY A 142 14.20 -7.56 8.58
C GLY A 142 15.65 -7.99 8.83
N THR A 143 16.46 -7.11 9.43
CA THR A 143 17.78 -7.41 9.99
C THR A 143 17.77 -7.17 11.47
#